data_AF-A0A3D2URU4-F1
#
_entry.id   AF-A0A3D2URU4-F1
#
_cell.length_a   1.000
_cell.length_b   1.000
_cell.length_c   1.000
_cell.angle_alpha   90.00
_cell.angle_beta   90.00
_cell.angle_gamma   90.00
#
_symmetry.space_group_name_H-M   'P 1'
#
loop_
_entity.id
_entity.type
_entity.pdbx_description
1 polymer ?
#
loop_
_entity_poly.entity_id
_entity_poly.type
_entity_poly.pdbx_seq_one_letter_code
_entity_poly.pdbx_strand_id
1 'polypeptide(L)' 'MPFELLKSEVLMKGRAFTIRRDTMKTPDGRETKFDIVEHGGSVILIPIDAEGN' A
#
# COMPACT_ATOMS: atom_id res chain seq x y z
N MET A 1 -14.50 17.01 4.54
CA MET A 1 -13.73 16.87 3.28
C MET A 1 -13.16 15.47 3.22
N PRO A 2 -13.02 14.83 2.04
CA PRO A 2 -12.28 13.58 1.94
C PRO A 2 -10.79 13.80 2.23
N PHE A 3 -10.03 12.72 2.38
CA PHE A 3 -8.57 12.80 2.37
C PHE A 3 -8.10 13.34 1.01
N GLU A 4 -7.06 14.18 1.02
CA GLU A 4 -6.47 14.77 -0.18
C GLU A 4 -4.97 14.45 -0.21
N LEU A 5 -4.48 13.95 -1.34
CA LEU A 5 -3.05 13.71 -1.56
C LEU A 5 -2.35 15.02 -1.92
N LEU A 6 -1.44 15.48 -1.07
CA LEU A 6 -0.69 16.73 -1.27
C LEU A 6 0.64 16.48 -1.98
N LYS A 7 1.34 15.40 -1.62
CA LYS A 7 2.63 15.02 -2.21
C LYS A 7 2.81 13.51 -2.11
N SER A 8 3.44 12.92 -3.12
CA SER A 8 3.91 11.54 -3.08
C SER A 8 5.38 11.48 -3.46
N GLU A 9 6.18 10.71 -2.72
CA GLU A 9 7.60 10.51 -3.01
C GLU A 9 8.07 9.09 -2.67
N VAL A 10 9.00 8.55 -3.47
CA VAL A 10 9.63 7.26 -3.19
C VAL A 10 10.79 7.48 -2.22
N LEU A 11 10.74 6.82 -1.05
CA LEU A 11 11.80 6.86 -0.05
C LEU A 11 12.86 5.78 -0.29
N MET A 12 12.42 4.61 -0.76
CA MET A 12 13.26 3.45 -1.02
C MET A 12 12.67 2.63 -2.15
N LYS A 13 13.52 2.15 -3.06
CA LYS A 13 13.16 1.18 -4.08
C LYS A 13 13.97 -0.10 -3.87
N GLY A 14 13.31 -1.13 -3.33
CA GLY A 14 13.89 -2.44 -3.12
C GLY A 14 13.61 -3.40 -4.28
N ARG A 15 14.15 -4.62 -4.19
CA ARG A 15 13.91 -5.68 -5.18
C ARG A 15 12.47 -6.19 -5.17
N ALA A 16 11.88 -6.33 -3.98
CA ALA A 16 10.57 -6.95 -3.79
C ALA A 16 9.42 -5.92 -3.62
N PHE A 17 9.73 -4.73 -3.11
CA PHE A 17 8.75 -3.68 -2.85
C PHE A 17 9.39 -2.28 -2.88
N THR A 18 8.53 -1.28 -2.99
CA THR A 18 8.87 0.14 -2.88
C THR A 18 8.27 0.71 -1.60
N ILE A 19 8.98 1.61 -0.92
CA ILE A 19 8.41 2.43 0.15
C ILE A 19 8.09 3.80 -0.44
N ARG A 20 6.80 4.12 -0.53
CA ARG A 20 6.27 5.42 -0.95
C ARG A 20 5.76 6.17 0.26
N ARG A 21 6.07 7.46 0.38
CA ARG A 21 5.51 8.35 1.37
C ARG A 21 4.52 9.30 0.72
N ASP A 22 3.31 9.29 1.23
CA ASP A 22 2.26 10.23 0.85
C ASP A 22 2.04 11.25 1.98
N THR A 23 2.18 12.53 1.68
CA THR A 23 1.70 13.61 2.55
C THR A 23 0.23 13.84 2.21
N MET A 24 -0.63 13.70 3.20
CA MET A 24 -2.08 13.76 3.04
C MET A 24 -2.67 14.88 3.91
N LYS A 25 -3.67 15.58 3.38
CA LYS A 25 -4.58 16.39 4.18
C LYS A 25 -5.73 15.52 4.68
N THR A 26 -5.96 15.53 5.98
CA THR A 26 -7.05 14.79 6.63
C THR A 26 -8.37 15.58 6.57
N PRO A 27 -9.52 14.90 6.77
CA PRO A 27 -10.83 15.56 6.79
C PRO A 27 -10.98 16.72 7.79
N ASP A 28 -10.22 16.68 8.88
CA ASP A 28 -10.15 17.72 9.92
C ASP A 28 -9.18 18.86 9.56
N GLY A 29 -8.61 18.83 8.35
CA GLY A 29 -7.75 19.87 7.78
C GLY A 29 -6.27 19.78 8.17
N ARG A 30 -5.86 18.80 8.98
CA ARG A 30 -4.46 18.59 9.36
C ARG A 30 -3.67 17.90 8.24
N GLU A 31 -2.35 17.94 8.34
CA GLU A 31 -1.46 17.17 7.47
C GLU A 31 -0.87 15.98 8.23
N THR A 32 -0.74 14.85 7.54
CA THR A 32 -0.05 13.67 8.05
C THR A 32 0.70 12.95 6.94
N LYS A 33 1.58 12.02 7.31
CA LYS A 33 2.39 11.22 6.39
C LYS A 33 2.01 9.75 6.50
N PHE A 34 1.79 9.11 5.36
CA PHE A 34 1.60 7.67 5.25
C PHE A 34 2.81 7.05 4.57
N ASP A 35 3.50 6.16 5.28
CA ASP A 35 4.54 5.32 4.69
C ASP A 35 3.89 4.02 4.21
N ILE A 36 3.89 3.83 2.89
CA ILE A 36 3.17 2.78 2.21
C ILE A 36 4.19 1.82 1.60
N VAL A 37 4.04 0.54 1.92
CA VAL A 37 4.77 -0.54 1.26
C VAL A 37 4.00 -0.94 0.00
N GLU A 38 4.49 -0.55 -1.16
CA GLU A 38 3.97 -0.97 -2.45
C GLU A 38 4.58 -2.33 -2.82
N HIS A 39 3.78 -3.39 -2.69
CA HIS A 39 4.14 -4.75 -3.07
C HIS A 39 3.36 -5.17 -4.32
N GLY A 40 3.93 -6.09 -5.10
CA GLY A 40 3.20 -6.72 -6.19
C GLY A 40 1.93 -7.41 -5.70
N GLY A 41 0.90 -7.50 -6.56
CA GLY A 41 -0.25 -8.35 -6.26
C GLY A 41 0.18 -9.79 -5.99
N SER A 42 -0.58 -10.51 -5.17
CA SER A 42 -0.37 -11.93 -4.90
C SER A 42 -1.61 -12.73 -5.28
N VAL A 43 -1.41 -14.01 -5.53
CA VAL A 43 -2.49 -14.99 -5.68
C VAL A 43 -2.35 -16.03 -4.59
N ILE A 44 -3.48 -16.54 -4.13
CA ILE A 44 -3.55 -17.67 -3.22
C ILE A 44 -4.27 -18.81 -3.93
N LEU A 45 -3.83 -20.03 -3.64
CA LEU A 45 -4.47 -21.25 -4.13
C LEU A 45 -4.96 -22.04 -2.93
N ILE A 46 -6.16 -22.60 -3.04
CA ILE A 46 -6.62 -23.69 -2.18
C ILE A 46 -6.49 -24.95 -3.03
N PRO A 47 -5.42 -25.74 -2.86
CA PRO A 47 -5.30 -27.00 -3.55
C PRO A 47 -6.35 -27.96 -2.98
N ILE A 48 -7.09 -28.63 -3.88
CA ILE A 48 -7.99 -29.71 -3.53
C ILE A 48 -7.36 -31.00 -4.08
N ASP A 49 -7.13 -31.98 -3.23
CA ASP A 49 -6.59 -33.28 -3.66
C ASP A 49 -7.67 -34.18 -4.31
N ALA A 50 -7.30 -35.39 -4.72
CA ALA A 50 -8.23 -36.33 -5.35
C ALA A 50 -9.33 -36.85 -4.41
N GLU A 51 -9.12 -36.74 -3.10
CA GLU A 51 -10.07 -37.14 -2.05
C GLU A 51 -10.98 -35.97 -1.63
N GLY A 52 -10.74 -34.76 -2.16
CA GLY A 52 -11.53 -33.57 -1.87
C GLY A 52 -11.06 -32.79 -0.63
N ASN A 53 -9.83 -33.04 -0.15
CA ASN A 53 -9.22 -32.30 0.97
C ASN A 53 -8.53 -31.03 0.52
#